data_AF-A0A820I664-F1
#
_entry.id   AF-A0A820I664-F1
#
_cell.length_a   1.000
_cell.length_b   1.000
_cell.length_c   1.000
_cell.angle_alpha   90.00
_cell.angle_beta   90.00
_cell.angle_gamma   90.00
#
_symmetry.space_group_name_H-M   'P 1'
#
loop_
_entity.id
_entity.type
_entity.pdbx_description
1 polymer ?
#
loop_
_entity_poly.entity_id
_entity_poly.type
_entity_poly.pdbx_seq_one_letter_code
_entity_poly.pdbx_strand_id
1 'polypeptide(L)'
;MFRSIFTRIPFKNELHRMSTYTGILRTPDSAFINLLGYPFEPNYINLSNPGCIGNGETKLRLHYLDEGKYRIIAMDLIGFGKSDKPINKVDYTYQRHVNWIQEAIEYLNLNDITLFCQVSVK
;
A
#
# COMPACT_ATOMS: atom_id res chain seq x y z
N MET A 1 -11.56 13.23 34.53
CA MET A 1 -10.17 12.87 34.88
C MET A 1 -9.99 11.37 34.74
N PHE A 2 -9.79 10.85 33.52
CA PHE A 2 -9.34 9.47 33.29
C PHE A 2 -8.50 9.43 32.02
N ARG A 3 -7.38 8.71 32.11
CA ARG A 3 -6.17 8.86 31.30
C ARG A 3 -6.25 8.17 29.94
N SER A 4 -5.65 8.83 28.96
CA SER A 4 -5.16 8.29 27.68
C SER A 4 -4.44 6.96 27.86
N ILE A 5 -4.93 5.90 27.21
CA ILE A 5 -4.20 4.65 27.00
C ILE A 5 -3.78 4.64 25.53
N PHE A 6 -2.66 5.31 25.24
CA PHE A 6 -1.85 5.01 24.06
C PHE A 6 -1.12 3.70 24.36
N THR A 7 -1.66 2.56 23.93
CA THR A 7 -0.86 1.34 23.83
C THR A 7 0.15 1.51 22.70
N ARG A 8 1.35 1.89 23.11
CA ARG A 8 2.58 1.94 22.33
C ARG A 8 2.85 0.53 21.77
N ILE A 9 2.56 0.32 20.49
CA ILE A 9 3.00 -0.89 19.76
C ILE A 9 4.53 -0.96 19.86
N PRO A 10 5.13 -2.06 20.32
CA PRO A 10 6.58 -2.16 20.48
C PRO A 10 7.25 -2.18 19.11
N PHE A 11 7.85 -1.06 18.72
CA PHE A 11 8.67 -0.91 17.51
C PHE A 11 10.15 -1.00 17.89
N LYS A 12 10.64 -2.23 18.09
CA LYS A 12 12.07 -2.62 18.02
C LYS A 12 12.22 -4.05 18.53
N ASN A 13 12.75 -4.95 17.69
CA ASN A 13 13.40 -6.23 18.02
C ASN A 13 12.82 -7.53 17.45
N GLU A 14 12.02 -7.50 16.38
CA GLU A 14 11.72 -8.72 15.58
C GLU A 14 12.15 -8.57 14.10
N LEU A 15 13.31 -7.95 13.86
CA LEU A 15 13.94 -7.91 12.53
C LEU A 15 14.91 -9.08 12.32
N HIS A 16 14.56 -10.28 12.80
CA HIS A 16 15.36 -11.49 12.55
C HIS A 16 14.49 -12.56 11.90
N ARG A 17 14.75 -12.72 10.59
CA ARG A 17 14.21 -13.69 9.62
C ARG A 17 13.00 -13.22 8.81
N MET A 18 13.26 -12.31 7.86
CA MET A 18 12.60 -12.27 6.55
C MET A 18 13.52 -11.50 5.58
N SER A 19 13.85 -12.12 4.46
CA SER A 19 14.81 -11.69 3.42
C SER A 19 14.86 -10.16 3.19
N THR A 20 15.97 -9.51 3.56
CA THR A 20 16.22 -8.06 3.35
C THR A 20 16.81 -7.74 1.98
N TYR A 21 16.71 -8.65 0.99
CA TYR A 21 17.42 -8.52 -0.28
C TYR A 21 16.73 -7.63 -1.34
N THR A 22 15.53 -7.09 -1.09
CA THR A 22 14.72 -6.41 -2.12
C THR A 22 14.33 -4.96 -1.83
N GLY A 23 14.81 -4.34 -0.74
CA GLY A 23 14.53 -2.92 -0.47
C GLY A 23 13.05 -2.58 -0.21
N ILE A 24 12.19 -3.59 -0.03
CA ILE A 24 10.73 -3.47 0.08
C ILE A 24 10.26 -4.18 1.35
N LEU A 25 9.39 -3.54 2.12
CA LEU A 25 8.68 -4.11 3.27
C LEU A 25 7.23 -4.40 2.92
N ARG A 26 6.69 -5.46 3.53
CA ARG A 26 5.29 -5.86 3.40
C ARG A 26 4.69 -6.05 4.78
N THR A 27 3.55 -5.41 5.02
CA THR A 27 2.80 -5.61 6.27
C THR A 27 2.22 -7.02 6.26
N PRO A 28 2.43 -7.85 7.30
CA PRO A 28 1.84 -9.19 7.38
C PRO A 28 0.31 -9.14 7.34
N ASP A 29 -0.31 -10.13 6.70
CA ASP A 29 -1.78 -10.18 6.58
C ASP A 29 -2.48 -10.27 7.94
N SER A 30 -1.80 -10.81 8.96
CA SER A 30 -2.28 -10.86 10.35
C SER A 30 -2.53 -9.48 10.96
N ALA A 31 -1.98 -8.39 10.41
CA ALA A 31 -2.27 -7.03 10.85
C ALA A 31 -3.67 -6.54 10.42
N PHE A 32 -4.34 -7.27 9.53
CA PHE A 32 -5.62 -6.88 8.92
C PHE A 32 -6.76 -7.87 9.20
N ILE A 33 -6.59 -8.77 10.18
CA ILE A 33 -7.66 -9.68 10.63
C ILE A 33 -8.63 -8.94 11.57
N ASN A 34 -9.91 -9.32 11.54
CA ASN A 34 -10.95 -8.84 12.46
C ASN A 34 -11.10 -7.30 12.54
N LEU A 35 -10.91 -6.62 11.41
CA LEU A 35 -11.16 -5.19 11.31
C LEU A 35 -12.67 -4.91 11.26
N LEU A 36 -13.18 -4.19 12.26
CA LEU A 36 -14.59 -3.83 12.36
C LEU A 36 -15.03 -3.03 11.13
N GLY A 37 -16.09 -3.48 10.45
CA GLY A 37 -16.65 -2.78 9.29
C GLY A 37 -15.79 -2.86 8.03
N TYR A 38 -14.81 -3.76 7.97
CA TYR A 38 -13.95 -3.97 6.80
C TYR A 38 -14.02 -5.43 6.30
N PRO A 39 -15.19 -5.91 5.81
CA PRO A 39 -15.37 -7.27 5.32
C PRO A 39 -15.01 -7.41 3.83
N PHE A 40 -14.00 -6.67 3.34
CA PHE A 40 -13.70 -6.58 1.92
C PHE A 40 -12.56 -7.51 1.52
N GLU A 41 -12.72 -8.18 0.38
CA GLU A 41 -11.71 -9.09 -0.16
C GLU A 41 -10.54 -8.29 -0.77
N PRO A 42 -9.27 -8.63 -0.44
CA PRO A 42 -8.13 -7.89 -0.97
C PRO A 42 -7.81 -8.31 -2.40
N ASN A 43 -7.57 -7.33 -3.27
CA ASN A 43 -7.02 -7.56 -4.61
C ASN A 43 -5.63 -6.92 -4.73
N TYR A 44 -4.80 -7.44 -5.64
CA TYR A 44 -3.42 -6.99 -5.78
C TYR A 44 -2.98 -6.86 -7.24
N ILE A 45 -2.18 -5.82 -7.53
CA ILE A 45 -1.54 -5.56 -8.82
C ILE A 45 -0.02 -5.55 -8.62
N ASN A 46 0.72 -6.17 -9.53
CA ASN A 46 2.19 -6.10 -9.55
C ASN A 46 2.64 -4.98 -10.49
N LEU A 47 3.02 -3.85 -9.91
CA LEU A 47 3.48 -2.64 -10.60
C LEU A 47 4.97 -2.66 -10.86
N SER A 48 5.36 -1.91 -11.87
CA SER A 48 6.74 -1.64 -12.24
C SER A 48 7.41 -0.75 -11.19
N ASN A 49 8.70 -1.00 -10.93
CA ASN A 49 9.47 -0.26 -9.95
C ASN A 49 10.87 0.11 -10.44
N PRO A 50 10.99 0.89 -11.53
CA PRO A 50 12.27 1.25 -12.09
C PRO A 50 13.08 2.14 -11.12
N GLY A 51 14.32 1.74 -10.85
CA GLY A 51 15.31 2.57 -10.15
C GLY A 51 15.22 2.58 -8.61
N CYS A 52 14.58 1.60 -7.97
CA CYS A 52 14.80 1.34 -6.55
C CYS A 52 16.12 0.55 -6.37
N ILE A 53 16.88 0.86 -5.31
CA ILE A 53 18.18 0.21 -5.06
C ILE A 53 17.96 -1.26 -4.67
N GLY A 54 18.37 -2.16 -5.57
CA GLY A 54 18.30 -3.62 -5.43
C GLY A 54 18.61 -4.28 -6.78
N ASN A 55 19.21 -5.48 -6.77
CA ASN A 55 19.77 -6.14 -7.96
C ASN A 55 18.71 -6.73 -8.93
N GLY A 56 17.71 -5.95 -9.36
CA GLY A 56 16.73 -6.34 -10.39
C GLY A 56 15.42 -5.54 -10.37
N GLU A 57 14.61 -5.72 -11.43
CA GLU A 57 13.24 -5.21 -11.57
C GLU A 57 12.29 -5.83 -10.53
N THR A 58 12.39 -5.41 -9.27
CA THR A 58 11.50 -5.93 -8.24
C THR A 58 10.14 -5.23 -8.34
N LYS A 59 9.12 -5.93 -8.83
CA LYS A 59 7.75 -5.39 -8.89
C LYS A 59 7.21 -5.04 -7.51
N LEU A 60 6.44 -3.96 -7.43
CA LEU A 60 5.73 -3.54 -6.23
C LEU A 60 4.32 -4.10 -6.23
N ARG A 61 3.87 -4.62 -5.10
CA ARG A 61 2.48 -5.04 -4.92
C ARG A 61 1.63 -3.87 -4.45
N LEU A 62 0.71 -3.40 -5.29
CA LEU A 62 -0.34 -2.46 -4.92
C LEU A 62 -1.60 -3.23 -4.53
N HIS A 63 -2.20 -2.88 -3.40
CA HIS A 63 -3.48 -3.40 -2.94
C HIS A 63 -4.63 -2.49 -3.39
N TYR A 64 -5.76 -3.11 -3.75
CA TYR A 64 -7.01 -2.42 -4.01
C TYR A 64 -8.22 -3.26 -3.61
N LEU A 65 -9.34 -2.58 -3.40
CA LEU A 65 -10.68 -3.18 -3.31
C LEU A 65 -11.41 -2.95 -4.64
N ASP A 66 -12.24 -3.90 -5.05
CA ASP A 66 -13.17 -3.79 -6.19
C ASP A 66 -14.53 -4.32 -5.75
N GLU A 67 -15.47 -3.41 -5.51
CA GLU A 67 -16.70 -3.73 -4.77
C GLU A 67 -17.95 -3.07 -5.35
N GLY A 68 -19.09 -3.70 -5.09
CA GLY A 68 -20.43 -3.13 -5.30
C GLY A 68 -20.90 -3.02 -6.75
N LYS A 69 -22.17 -2.63 -6.91
CA LYS A 69 -22.84 -2.57 -8.23
C LYS A 69 -22.35 -1.44 -9.14
N TYR A 70 -21.79 -0.38 -8.56
CA TYR A 70 -21.24 0.76 -9.30
C TYR A 70 -19.74 0.62 -9.59
N ARG A 71 -19.14 -0.55 -9.31
CA ARG A 71 -17.70 -0.83 -9.40
C ARG A 71 -16.85 0.23 -8.72
N ILE A 72 -16.72 0.11 -7.41
CA ILE A 72 -15.95 1.02 -6.57
C ILE A 72 -14.53 0.47 -6.44
N ILE A 73 -13.55 1.23 -6.92
CA ILE A 73 -12.13 0.92 -6.75
C ILE A 73 -11.54 1.79 -5.65
N ALA A 74 -11.02 1.17 -4.60
CA ALA A 74 -10.29 1.86 -3.53
C ALA A 74 -8.86 1.32 -3.44
N MET A 75 -7.86 2.14 -3.74
CA MET A 75 -6.46 1.73 -3.81
C MET A 75 -5.66 2.22 -2.61
N ASP A 76 -4.81 1.36 -2.06
CA ASP A 76 -3.77 1.75 -1.10
C ASP A 76 -2.54 2.27 -1.86
N LEU A 77 -2.14 3.51 -1.64
CA LEU A 77 -0.89 4.03 -2.19
C LEU A 77 0.31 3.17 -1.73
N ILE A 78 1.31 3.01 -2.59
CA ILE A 78 2.60 2.43 -2.20
C ILE A 78 3.13 3.14 -0.94
N GLY A 79 3.56 2.39 0.06
CA GLY A 79 3.92 2.92 1.39
C GLY A 79 2.79 2.84 2.43
N PHE A 80 1.54 2.59 2.04
CA PHE A 80 0.38 2.60 2.93
C PHE A 80 -0.40 1.28 2.89
N GLY A 81 -1.30 1.11 3.87
CA GLY A 81 -2.23 -0.02 3.94
C GLY A 81 -1.59 -1.39 3.72
N LYS A 82 -2.21 -2.21 2.86
CA LYS A 82 -1.75 -3.56 2.47
C LYS A 82 -0.75 -3.55 1.30
N SER A 83 -0.53 -2.39 0.67
CA SER A 83 0.48 -2.19 -0.37
C SER A 83 1.91 -2.30 0.18
N ASP A 84 2.82 -2.64 -0.74
CA ASP A 84 4.26 -2.68 -0.46
C ASP A 84 4.82 -1.32 -0.07
N LYS A 85 5.89 -1.33 0.71
CA LYS A 85 6.50 -0.15 1.31
C LYS A 85 8.00 -0.13 1.01
N PRO A 86 8.46 0.61 0.00
CA PRO A 86 9.89 0.88 -0.20
C PRO A 86 10.56 1.32 1.11
N ILE A 87 11.76 0.81 1.38
CA ILE A 87 12.47 1.07 2.64
C ILE A 87 13.02 2.51 2.66
N ASN A 88 13.54 2.99 1.53
CA ASN A 88 14.21 4.28 1.50
C ASN A 88 13.23 5.41 1.21
N LYS A 89 13.36 6.51 1.96
CA LYS A 89 12.53 7.70 1.76
C LYS A 89 12.70 8.30 0.35
N VAL A 90 13.90 8.21 -0.21
CA VAL A 90 14.19 8.69 -1.57
C VAL A 90 13.38 7.96 -2.64
N ASP A 91 12.84 6.79 -2.32
CA ASP A 91 12.02 6.03 -3.25
C ASP A 91 10.59 6.56 -3.37
N TYR A 92 10.16 7.42 -2.45
CA TYR A 92 8.85 8.08 -2.44
C TYR A 92 8.96 9.48 -3.06
N THR A 93 8.84 9.54 -4.39
CA THR A 93 8.72 10.81 -5.10
C THR A 93 7.31 10.99 -5.63
N TYR A 94 6.87 12.23 -5.79
CA TYR A 94 5.55 12.53 -6.35
C TYR A 94 5.36 11.86 -7.72
N GLN A 95 6.36 11.96 -8.60
CA GLN A 95 6.29 11.36 -9.94
C GLN A 95 6.15 9.83 -9.87
N ARG A 96 6.86 9.16 -8.95
CA ARG A 96 6.73 7.71 -8.79
C ARG A 96 5.31 7.32 -8.37
N HIS A 97 4.71 8.06 -7.45
CA HIS A 97 3.30 7.84 -7.08
C HIS A 97 2.34 8.04 -8.24
N VAL A 98 2.53 9.08 -9.06
CA VAL A 98 1.73 9.29 -10.27
C VAL A 98 1.87 8.10 -11.22
N ASN A 99 3.09 7.65 -11.48
CA ASN A 99 3.36 6.53 -12.38
C ASN A 99 2.71 5.22 -11.89
N TRP A 100 2.80 4.93 -10.59
CA TRP A 100 2.19 3.72 -10.01
C TRP A 100 0.66 3.73 -10.12
N ILE A 101 0.03 4.88 -9.90
CA ILE A 101 -1.43 5.01 -10.06
C ILE A 101 -1.83 4.93 -11.52
N GLN A 102 -1.04 5.53 -12.43
CA GLN A 102 -1.28 5.43 -13.86
C GLN A 102 -1.22 3.96 -14.32
N GLU A 103 -0.18 3.22 -13.93
CA GLU A 103 -0.03 1.80 -14.26
C GLU A 103 -1.18 0.95 -13.68
N ALA A 104 -1.67 1.28 -12.47
CA ALA A 104 -2.83 0.62 -11.88
C ALA A 104 -4.14 0.90 -12.66
N ILE A 105 -4.36 2.15 -13.08
CA ILE A 105 -5.52 2.56 -13.91
C ILE A 105 -5.50 1.81 -15.25
N GLU A 106 -4.33 1.75 -15.89
CA GLU A 106 -4.12 1.03 -17.15
C GLU A 106 -4.36 -0.48 -16.98
N TYR A 107 -3.79 -1.10 -15.94
CA TYR A 107 -3.96 -2.52 -15.65
C TYR A 107 -5.43 -2.90 -15.42
N LEU A 108 -6.17 -2.08 -14.68
CA LEU A 108 -7.59 -2.30 -14.38
C LEU A 108 -8.53 -1.90 -15.52
N ASN A 109 -7.98 -1.33 -16.60
CA ASN A 109 -8.71 -0.77 -17.73
C ASN A 109 -9.85 0.17 -17.28
N LEU A 110 -9.51 1.10 -16.38
CA LEU A 110 -10.49 2.06 -15.85
C LEU A 110 -10.67 3.21 -16.84
N ASN A 111 -11.92 3.38 -17.29
CA ASN A 111 -12.35 4.44 -18.19
C ASN A 111 -13.58 5.12 -17.56
N ASP A 112 -13.86 6.38 -17.93
CA ASP A 112 -15.02 7.16 -17.44
C ASP A 112 -15.12 7.26 -15.90
N ILE A 113 -13.98 7.51 -15.25
CA ILE A 113 -13.85 7.49 -13.79
C ILE A 113 -14.50 8.73 -13.16
N THR A 114 -15.34 8.51 -12.14
CA THR A 114 -15.70 9.57 -11.18
C THR A 114 -14.73 9.52 -10.00
N LEU A 115 -13.80 10.46 -9.96
CA LEU A 115 -12.75 10.51 -8.93
C LEU A 115 -13.25 11.18 -7.66
N PHE A 116 -13.11 10.49 -6.53
CA PHE A 116 -13.11 11.09 -5.20
C PHE A 116 -11.68 11.06 -4.65
N CYS A 117 -11.09 12.22 -4.39
CA CYS A 117 -9.76 12.30 -3.78
C CYS A 117 -9.76 13.30 -2.62
N GLN A 118 -9.08 12.92 -1.54
CA GLN A 118 -8.90 13.76 -0.37
C GLN A 118 -7.52 13.46 0.20
N VAL A 119 -6.79 14.52 0.55
CA VAL A 119 -5.66 14.40 1.45
C VAL A 119 -6.06 15.04 2.78
N SER A 120 -5.86 14.33 3.89
CA SER A 120 -6.06 14.95 5.20
C SER A 120 -4.78 15.71 5.55
N VAL A 121 -4.80 17.03 5.37
CA VAL A 121 -3.81 17.90 6.01
C VAL A 121 -4.31 18.11 7.44
N LYS A 122 -3.53 17.64 8.43
CA LYS A 122 -3.76 18.00 9.83
C LYS A 122 -3.08 19.32 10.13
#